data_AF-A0A4Q7YWT0-F1
#
_entry.id   AF-A0A4Q7YWT0-F1
#
_cell.length_a   1.000
_cell.length_b   1.000
_cell.length_c   1.000
_cell.angle_alpha   90.00
_cell.angle_beta   90.00
_cell.angle_gamma   90.00
#
_symmetry.space_group_name_H-M   'P 1'
#
loop_
_entity.id
_entity.type
_entity.pdbx_description
1 polymer ?
#
loop_
_entity_poly.entity_id
_entity_poly.type
_entity_poly.pdbx_seq_one_letter_code
_entity_poly.pdbx_strand_id
1 'polypeptide(L)'
;MRTFAMSALMLLGLLWTVAVSASAAKGNITPSALMVSDAHFNPFHDPAKVKQLEATPASGWETIFASGDSPTQGQDFEELRTACKLRGIDTPYSLFASAISAIHRDAAGASFITISGDLLAHRFDCMFAKTLPGATPEQYTVFTAKTIEYEVLQLRHAIPGAAFYLALGNNDSACGDYRLDTGMEWFKILAHVAEAGVGRTWGKSATESFEQGGYYSVEMAPPMKKTRMIVVDDTFLAGGYKSCKGERNPEPGEKQMAWLQTQLNDARAHHERVWVMGHIPPGVSPYATFQQQKKTMNLCTAEGKPASFMPTDLLGDTIIRNADVVKLGIFGHTHVDELKLLTGEAGDVPVKNVPSLTSIGGNYPSFTIAKLDPLTAELVDFTVISSPDPEGSHWTKEYTFSERSGGIGFTPVTLQKVIAELAADSSGTTKLSQDYILNWSVGAQRQQLQPIWPGYVCGMNHSHAEDYKSCVCRGSLSSLLGPGTQ
;
A
#
# COMPACT_ATOMS: atom_id res chain seq x y z
N MET A 1 62.61 75.70 2.38
CA MET A 1 61.50 76.12 1.49
C MET A 1 60.80 74.86 0.98
N ARG A 2 59.46 74.84 1.05
CA ARG A 2 58.49 73.95 0.36
C ARG A 2 58.38 72.47 0.78
N THR A 3 57.36 72.23 1.62
CA THR A 3 56.22 71.27 1.47
C THR A 3 56.45 69.88 0.85
N PHE A 4 56.00 68.81 1.52
CA PHE A 4 54.77 68.06 1.17
C PHE A 4 54.39 67.04 2.27
N ALA A 5 53.08 66.83 2.40
CA ALA A 5 52.36 66.07 3.42
C ALA A 5 52.31 64.55 3.15
N MET A 6 52.05 63.72 4.17
CA MET A 6 50.85 62.85 4.26
C MET A 6 50.89 61.84 5.43
N SER A 7 49.78 61.83 6.17
CA SER A 7 49.02 60.67 6.66
C SER A 7 49.67 59.59 7.52
N ALA A 8 49.29 59.62 8.81
CA ALA A 8 49.49 58.54 9.78
C ALA A 8 48.47 57.41 9.57
N LEU A 9 48.97 56.16 9.49
CA LEU A 9 48.17 54.94 9.59
C LEU A 9 48.49 54.28 10.94
N MET A 10 47.54 54.28 11.89
CA MET A 10 47.60 53.48 13.11
C MET A 10 46.97 52.11 12.83
N LEU A 11 47.76 51.04 12.96
CA LEU A 11 47.27 49.67 13.04
C LEU A 11 46.67 49.43 14.43
N LEU A 12 45.35 49.22 14.51
CA LEU A 12 44.70 48.57 15.65
C LEU A 12 44.52 47.08 15.31
N GLY A 13 45.28 46.22 15.98
CA GLY A 13 45.04 44.78 16.01
C GLY A 13 43.93 44.45 17.01
N LEU A 14 42.77 43.99 16.52
CA LEU A 14 41.75 43.35 17.35
C LEU A 14 41.90 41.83 17.25
N LEU A 15 42.23 41.22 18.39
CA LEU A 15 42.12 39.78 18.64
C LEU A 15 40.63 39.37 18.60
N TRP A 16 40.24 38.60 17.58
CA TRP A 16 38.98 37.84 17.59
C TRP A 16 39.25 36.45 18.14
N THR A 17 38.82 36.20 19.38
CA THR A 17 38.65 34.85 19.91
C THR A 17 37.46 34.20 19.21
N VAL A 18 37.73 33.30 18.27
CA VAL A 18 36.70 32.43 17.67
C VAL A 18 36.30 31.40 18.74
N ALA A 19 35.17 31.62 19.39
CA ALA A 19 34.51 30.59 20.18
C ALA A 19 33.93 29.55 19.20
N VAL A 20 34.68 28.48 18.96
CA VAL A 20 34.16 27.28 18.28
C VAL A 20 33.17 26.63 19.23
N SER A 21 31.89 26.98 19.05
CA SER A 21 30.79 26.23 19.65
C SER A 21 30.73 24.88 18.93
N ALA A 22 31.34 23.86 19.52
CA ALA A 22 31.11 22.48 19.15
C ALA A 22 29.66 22.13 19.52
N SER A 23 28.72 22.46 18.63
CA SER A 23 27.39 21.87 18.67
C SER A 23 27.58 20.39 18.36
N ALA A 24 27.50 19.55 19.39
CA ALA A 24 27.40 18.12 19.23
C ALA A 24 26.21 17.87 18.28
N ALA A 25 26.50 17.39 17.08
CA ALA A 25 25.49 16.96 16.13
C ALA A 25 24.70 15.83 16.79
N LYS A 26 23.56 16.16 17.41
CA LYS A 26 22.46 15.22 17.54
C LYS A 26 22.14 14.81 16.12
N GLY A 27 22.51 13.58 15.73
CA GLY A 27 22.21 13.07 14.40
C GLY A 27 20.74 13.31 14.11
N ASN A 28 20.44 14.08 13.07
CA ASN A 28 19.07 14.28 12.61
C ASN A 28 18.59 12.92 12.08
N ILE A 29 18.01 12.10 12.95
CA ILE A 29 17.29 10.90 12.55
C ILE A 29 16.12 11.40 11.68
N THR A 30 16.20 11.19 10.37
CA THR A 30 15.08 11.49 9.49
C THR A 30 13.94 10.53 9.86
N PRO A 31 12.73 11.03 10.14
CA PRO A 31 11.60 10.16 10.47
C PRO A 31 11.38 9.10 9.39
N SER A 32 11.08 7.89 9.84
CA SER A 32 10.72 6.78 8.98
C SER A 32 9.36 6.20 9.35
N ALA A 33 8.75 5.48 8.42
CA ALA A 33 7.54 4.70 8.66
C ALA A 33 7.70 3.31 8.07
N LEU A 34 7.07 2.32 8.71
CA LEU A 34 6.87 1.00 8.12
C LEU A 34 5.59 1.05 7.27
N MET A 35 5.65 0.57 6.04
CA MET A 35 4.49 0.36 5.19
C MET A 35 4.39 -1.13 4.87
N VAL A 36 3.26 -1.73 5.23
CA VAL A 36 2.93 -3.16 4.99
C VAL A 36 1.55 -3.26 4.36
N SER A 37 1.35 -4.31 3.56
CA SER A 37 0.09 -4.58 2.87
C SER A 37 -0.02 -6.07 2.58
N ASP A 38 -1.24 -6.53 2.33
CA ASP A 38 -1.53 -7.84 1.71
C ASP A 38 -0.80 -8.96 2.47
N ALA A 39 -0.95 -8.95 3.78
CA ALA A 39 -0.38 -9.98 4.64
C ALA A 39 -1.03 -11.32 4.36
N HIS A 40 -2.34 -11.34 4.09
CA HIS A 40 -3.13 -12.55 3.88
C HIS A 40 -2.74 -13.63 4.89
N PHE A 41 -2.71 -13.29 6.17
CA PHE A 41 -2.35 -14.24 7.21
C PHE A 41 -3.35 -15.39 7.22
N ASN A 42 -2.83 -16.61 7.16
CA ASN A 42 -3.63 -17.83 7.05
C ASN A 42 -3.62 -18.62 8.37
N PRO A 43 -4.57 -18.35 9.29
CA PRO A 43 -4.68 -19.11 10.54
C PRO A 43 -5.13 -20.56 10.32
N PHE A 44 -5.53 -20.93 9.09
CA PHE A 44 -5.96 -22.27 8.71
C PHE A 44 -4.84 -23.12 8.11
N HIS A 45 -3.60 -22.62 8.04
CA HIS A 45 -2.48 -23.41 7.51
C HIS A 45 -2.24 -24.71 8.31
N ASP A 46 -2.55 -24.69 9.61
CA ASP A 46 -2.71 -25.91 10.41
C ASP A 46 -4.18 -26.00 10.88
N PRO A 47 -5.06 -26.70 10.12
CA PRO A 47 -6.48 -26.79 10.43
C PRO A 47 -6.77 -27.34 11.84
N ALA A 48 -5.89 -28.17 12.41
CA ALA A 48 -6.09 -28.74 13.73
C ALA A 48 -6.02 -27.70 14.86
N LYS A 49 -5.36 -26.56 14.65
CA LYS A 49 -5.25 -25.47 15.63
C LYS A 49 -6.47 -24.54 15.67
N VAL A 50 -7.30 -24.52 14.63
CA VAL A 50 -8.35 -23.50 14.42
C VAL A 50 -9.42 -23.48 15.52
N LYS A 51 -9.81 -24.65 16.03
CA LYS A 51 -10.75 -24.73 17.16
C LYS A 51 -10.20 -24.08 18.43
N GLN A 52 -8.89 -24.21 18.67
CA GLN A 52 -8.24 -23.57 19.80
C GLN A 52 -8.11 -22.06 19.57
N LEU A 53 -7.77 -21.63 18.35
CA LEU A 53 -7.71 -20.22 17.97
C LEU A 53 -9.07 -19.53 18.17
N GLU A 54 -10.17 -20.18 17.77
CA GLU A 54 -11.52 -19.61 17.92
C GLU A 54 -11.89 -19.38 19.39
N ALA A 55 -11.57 -20.34 20.25
CA ALA A 55 -11.80 -20.26 21.69
C ALA A 55 -10.86 -19.28 22.42
N THR A 56 -9.76 -18.86 21.81
CA THR A 56 -8.70 -18.06 22.45
C THR A 56 -8.76 -16.60 21.97
N PRO A 57 -8.59 -15.58 22.84
CA PRO A 57 -8.39 -14.20 22.40
C PRO A 57 -7.14 -14.05 21.51
N ALA A 58 -7.12 -13.06 20.63
CA ALA A 58 -6.00 -12.83 19.69
C ALA A 58 -4.64 -12.73 20.39
N SER A 59 -4.58 -12.15 21.59
CA SER A 59 -3.36 -12.04 22.41
C SER A 59 -2.76 -13.39 22.84
N GLY A 60 -3.51 -14.49 22.78
CA GLY A 60 -3.03 -15.84 23.08
C GLY A 60 -2.62 -16.65 21.83
N TRP A 61 -2.85 -16.15 20.63
CA TRP A 61 -2.64 -16.91 19.39
C TRP A 61 -1.16 -17.21 19.13
N GLU A 62 -0.25 -16.32 19.54
CA GLU A 62 1.20 -16.53 19.36
C GLU A 62 1.66 -17.85 20.00
N THR A 63 1.16 -18.17 21.21
CA THR A 63 1.51 -19.42 21.90
C THR A 63 1.00 -20.66 21.16
N ILE A 64 -0.16 -20.56 20.50
CA ILE A 64 -0.77 -21.65 19.74
C ILE A 64 -0.01 -21.85 18.43
N PHE A 65 0.33 -20.78 17.74
CA PHE A 65 1.07 -20.88 16.48
C PHE A 65 2.51 -21.32 16.70
N ALA A 66 3.18 -20.81 17.73
CA ALA A 66 4.54 -21.21 18.11
C ALA A 66 4.65 -22.67 18.61
N SER A 67 3.52 -23.33 18.92
CA SER A 67 3.55 -24.78 19.13
C SER A 67 3.93 -25.48 17.83
N GLY A 68 4.66 -26.60 17.89
CA GLY A 68 4.97 -27.37 16.69
C GLY A 68 3.72 -27.71 15.86
N ASP A 69 3.92 -27.87 14.55
CA ASP A 69 2.84 -28.22 13.63
C ASP A 69 2.21 -29.55 13.99
N SER A 70 0.90 -29.66 13.75
CA SER A 70 0.18 -30.91 13.95
C SER A 70 0.71 -31.98 13.00
N PRO A 71 0.77 -33.27 13.41
CA PRO A 71 1.28 -34.34 12.55
C PRO A 71 0.55 -34.48 11.21
N THR A 72 -0.71 -34.03 11.13
CA THR A 72 -1.57 -34.09 9.95
C THR A 72 -1.61 -32.79 9.14
N GLN A 73 -0.89 -31.74 9.57
CA GLN A 73 -0.98 -30.38 9.03
C GLN A 73 -0.93 -30.34 7.49
N GLY A 74 0.08 -30.95 6.88
CA GLY A 74 0.23 -30.90 5.42
C GLY A 74 -0.89 -31.60 4.65
N GLN A 75 -1.42 -32.71 5.18
CA GLN A 75 -2.55 -33.41 4.56
C GLN A 75 -3.84 -32.60 4.73
N ASP A 76 -4.14 -32.18 5.95
CA ASP A 76 -5.38 -31.47 6.28
C ASP A 76 -5.46 -30.14 5.52
N PHE A 77 -4.34 -29.42 5.40
CA PHE A 77 -4.28 -28.17 4.65
C PHE A 77 -4.46 -28.39 3.14
N GLU A 78 -3.89 -29.45 2.56
CA GLU A 78 -4.08 -29.76 1.13
C GLU A 78 -5.54 -30.15 0.82
N GLU A 79 -6.19 -30.88 1.71
CA GLU A 79 -7.63 -31.18 1.62
C GLU A 79 -8.46 -29.88 1.65
N LEU A 80 -8.14 -28.98 2.59
CA LEU A 80 -8.79 -27.67 2.70
C LEU A 80 -8.57 -26.81 1.45
N ARG A 81 -7.32 -26.77 0.95
CA ARG A 81 -6.92 -26.02 -0.24
C ARG A 81 -7.72 -26.47 -1.46
N THR A 82 -7.88 -27.78 -1.62
CA THR A 82 -8.67 -28.38 -2.70
C THR A 82 -10.16 -28.08 -2.52
N ALA A 83 -10.71 -28.26 -1.32
CA ALA A 83 -12.13 -28.03 -1.03
C ALA A 83 -12.55 -26.57 -1.25
N CYS A 84 -11.69 -25.62 -0.89
CA CYS A 84 -11.94 -24.19 -1.04
C CYS A 84 -11.42 -23.61 -2.36
N LYS A 85 -10.75 -24.41 -3.20
CA LYS A 85 -10.20 -24.00 -4.51
C LYS A 85 -9.24 -22.82 -4.37
N LEU A 86 -8.33 -22.89 -3.40
CA LEU A 86 -7.33 -21.83 -3.20
C LEU A 86 -6.35 -21.82 -4.39
N ARG A 87 -5.91 -20.62 -4.78
CA ARG A 87 -5.02 -20.41 -5.93
C ARG A 87 -3.55 -20.62 -5.62
N GLY A 88 -3.20 -20.66 -4.34
CA GLY A 88 -1.86 -20.88 -3.82
C GLY A 88 -1.89 -20.94 -2.30
N ILE A 89 -0.75 -20.65 -1.67
CA ILE A 89 -0.60 -20.65 -0.22
C ILE A 89 -0.46 -19.20 0.22
N ASP A 90 -1.49 -18.72 0.92
CA ASP A 90 -1.44 -17.47 1.69
C ASP A 90 -0.51 -17.60 2.89
N THR A 91 -0.08 -16.48 3.48
CA THR A 91 0.99 -16.42 4.47
C THR A 91 0.78 -17.37 5.65
N PRO A 92 1.57 -18.46 5.75
CA PRO A 92 1.57 -19.31 6.93
C PRO A 92 2.25 -18.60 8.11
N TYR A 93 2.04 -19.10 9.33
CA TYR A 93 2.68 -18.54 10.53
C TYR A 93 4.21 -18.44 10.44
N SER A 94 4.88 -19.43 9.85
CA SER A 94 6.34 -19.40 9.69
C SER A 94 6.82 -18.18 8.90
N LEU A 95 6.17 -17.87 7.77
CA LEU A 95 6.48 -16.68 6.96
C LEU A 95 6.14 -15.39 7.74
N PHE A 96 4.96 -15.34 8.37
CA PHE A 96 4.54 -14.17 9.14
C PHE A 96 5.50 -13.87 10.29
N ALA A 97 5.83 -14.85 11.12
CA ALA A 97 6.76 -14.72 12.24
C ALA A 97 8.18 -14.31 11.78
N SER A 98 8.63 -14.85 10.63
CA SER A 98 9.90 -14.43 10.02
C SER A 98 9.86 -12.95 9.58
N ALA A 99 8.77 -12.52 8.93
CA ALA A 99 8.57 -11.13 8.54
C ALA A 99 8.56 -10.20 9.74
N ILE A 100 7.84 -10.54 10.81
CA ILE A 100 7.80 -9.78 12.07
C ILE A 100 9.20 -9.65 12.68
N SER A 101 10.00 -10.72 12.66
CA SER A 101 11.40 -10.69 13.13
C SER A 101 12.28 -9.78 12.28
N ALA A 102 12.10 -9.78 10.96
CA ALA A 102 12.81 -8.89 10.05
C ALA A 102 12.39 -7.42 10.21
N ILE A 103 11.09 -7.16 10.38
CA ILE A 103 10.55 -5.83 10.68
C ILE A 103 11.14 -5.30 11.98
N HIS A 104 11.20 -6.11 13.03
CA HIS A 104 11.84 -5.69 14.29
C HIS A 104 13.31 -5.32 14.08
N ARG A 105 14.05 -6.12 13.30
CA ARG A 105 15.47 -5.86 13.03
C ARG A 105 15.68 -4.58 12.21
N ASP A 106 14.93 -4.39 11.13
CA ASP A 106 15.22 -3.37 10.12
C ASP A 106 14.41 -2.07 10.31
N ALA A 107 13.24 -2.15 10.95
CA ALA A 107 12.28 -1.06 11.05
C ALA A 107 11.88 -0.69 12.50
N ALA A 108 12.53 -1.22 13.54
CA ALA A 108 12.23 -0.86 14.94
C ALA A 108 12.31 0.65 15.26
N GLY A 109 13.02 1.43 14.44
CA GLY A 109 13.08 2.89 14.55
C GLY A 109 11.95 3.65 13.86
N ALA A 110 11.00 2.98 13.20
CA ALA A 110 9.89 3.63 12.52
C ALA A 110 8.99 4.39 13.51
N SER A 111 8.58 5.59 13.12
CA SER A 111 7.72 6.45 13.94
C SER A 111 6.26 6.00 13.95
N PHE A 112 5.80 5.38 12.86
CA PHE A 112 4.47 4.82 12.72
C PHE A 112 4.44 3.73 11.65
N ILE A 113 3.33 3.00 11.59
CA ILE A 113 3.06 1.91 10.66
C ILE A 113 1.82 2.26 9.82
N THR A 114 1.85 2.01 8.52
CA THR A 114 0.66 2.01 7.65
C THR A 114 0.39 0.58 7.19
N ILE A 115 -0.86 0.14 7.35
CA ILE A 115 -1.34 -1.17 6.92
C ILE A 115 -2.41 -0.93 5.86
N SER A 116 -2.09 -1.17 4.59
CA SER A 116 -2.98 -0.86 3.46
C SER A 116 -3.89 -2.03 3.05
N GLY A 117 -4.39 -2.81 4.00
CA GLY A 117 -5.43 -3.83 3.80
C GLY A 117 -4.95 -5.23 3.37
N ASP A 118 -5.93 -6.11 3.16
CA ASP A 118 -5.83 -7.55 2.86
C ASP A 118 -4.98 -8.30 3.90
N LEU A 119 -5.40 -8.18 5.15
CA LEU A 119 -4.86 -8.95 6.27
C LEU A 119 -5.36 -10.39 6.25
N LEU A 120 -6.64 -10.61 5.92
CA LEU A 120 -7.23 -11.95 5.87
C LEU A 120 -6.79 -12.74 4.62
N ALA A 121 -6.55 -14.05 4.80
CA ALA A 121 -6.31 -14.97 3.70
C ALA A 121 -7.48 -15.04 2.70
N HIS A 122 -7.19 -15.39 1.45
CA HIS A 122 -8.20 -15.58 0.41
C HIS A 122 -9.16 -16.71 0.79
N ARG A 123 -10.47 -16.54 0.53
CA ARG A 123 -11.49 -17.57 0.81
C ARG A 123 -11.58 -17.95 2.30
N PHE A 124 -11.34 -16.96 3.16
CA PHE A 124 -11.39 -17.06 4.61
C PHE A 124 -12.71 -17.69 5.10
N ASP A 125 -13.84 -17.28 4.50
CA ASP A 125 -15.19 -17.79 4.76
C ASP A 125 -15.31 -19.31 4.55
N CYS A 126 -14.77 -19.80 3.43
CA CYS A 126 -14.79 -21.21 3.09
C CYS A 126 -13.90 -22.01 4.04
N MET A 127 -12.69 -21.52 4.31
CA MET A 127 -11.76 -22.21 5.20
C MET A 127 -12.33 -22.32 6.62
N PHE A 128 -12.88 -21.23 7.15
CA PHE A 128 -13.53 -21.22 8.45
C PHE A 128 -14.70 -22.21 8.53
N ALA A 129 -15.62 -22.18 7.56
CA ALA A 129 -16.78 -23.07 7.55
C ALA A 129 -16.42 -24.55 7.43
N LYS A 130 -15.31 -24.87 6.75
CA LYS A 130 -14.82 -26.24 6.60
C LYS A 130 -14.10 -26.75 7.83
N THR A 131 -13.33 -25.90 8.50
CA THR A 131 -12.58 -26.30 9.70
C THR A 131 -13.44 -26.29 10.97
N LEU A 132 -14.45 -25.41 11.03
CA LEU A 132 -15.40 -25.32 12.14
C LEU A 132 -16.85 -25.52 11.65
N PRO A 133 -17.22 -26.74 11.23
CA PRO A 133 -18.58 -27.02 10.78
C PRO A 133 -19.57 -26.78 11.93
N GLY A 134 -20.59 -25.95 11.67
CA GLY A 134 -21.62 -25.59 12.65
C GLY A 134 -21.30 -24.34 13.48
N ALA A 135 -20.18 -23.66 13.25
CA ALA A 135 -19.94 -22.35 13.83
C ALA A 135 -20.99 -21.31 13.38
N THR A 136 -21.32 -20.40 14.29
CA THR A 136 -22.30 -19.33 14.06
C THR A 136 -21.71 -18.18 13.23
N PRO A 137 -22.55 -17.36 12.56
CA PRO A 137 -22.09 -16.13 11.90
C PRO A 137 -21.36 -15.17 12.84
N GLU A 138 -21.76 -15.11 14.11
CA GLU A 138 -21.11 -14.32 15.15
C GLU A 138 -19.70 -14.82 15.45
N GLN A 139 -19.50 -16.14 15.55
CA GLN A 139 -18.18 -16.73 15.71
C GLN A 139 -17.28 -16.43 14.51
N TYR A 140 -17.81 -16.51 13.28
CA TYR A 140 -17.05 -16.11 12.09
C TYR A 140 -16.64 -14.63 12.15
N THR A 141 -17.58 -13.74 12.49
CA THR A 141 -17.35 -12.30 12.64
C THR A 141 -16.27 -11.99 13.68
N VAL A 142 -16.29 -12.68 14.82
CA VAL A 142 -15.27 -12.51 15.85
C VAL A 142 -13.93 -13.11 15.41
N PHE A 143 -13.93 -14.24 14.70
CA PHE A 143 -12.70 -14.89 14.26
C PHE A 143 -11.94 -14.07 13.19
N THR A 144 -12.65 -13.43 12.25
CA THR A 144 -12.04 -12.50 11.29
C THR A 144 -11.41 -11.32 12.02
N ALA A 145 -12.14 -10.70 12.97
CA ALA A 145 -11.63 -9.58 13.75
C ALA A 145 -10.40 -9.96 14.61
N LYS A 146 -10.42 -11.13 15.25
CA LYS A 146 -9.27 -11.67 16.02
C LYS A 146 -8.03 -11.88 15.15
N THR A 147 -8.23 -12.29 13.89
CA THR A 147 -7.11 -12.49 12.95
C THR A 147 -6.42 -11.16 12.64
N ILE A 148 -7.19 -10.13 12.29
CA ILE A 148 -6.69 -8.77 12.07
C ILE A 148 -6.03 -8.21 13.35
N GLU A 149 -6.68 -8.38 14.51
CA GLU A 149 -6.14 -7.95 15.80
C GLU A 149 -4.80 -8.63 16.10
N TYR A 150 -4.67 -9.93 15.84
CA TYR A 150 -3.44 -10.67 16.05
C TYR A 150 -2.29 -10.10 15.21
N GLU A 151 -2.51 -9.86 13.92
CA GLU A 151 -1.48 -9.28 13.04
C GLU A 151 -1.03 -7.91 13.52
N VAL A 152 -1.99 -7.06 13.90
CA VAL A 152 -1.72 -5.74 14.49
C VAL A 152 -0.92 -5.88 15.79
N LEU A 153 -1.26 -6.82 16.67
CA LEU A 153 -0.52 -7.07 17.92
C LEU A 153 0.93 -7.48 17.66
N GLN A 154 1.19 -8.32 16.65
CA GLN A 154 2.55 -8.72 16.29
C GLN A 154 3.37 -7.54 15.74
N LEU A 155 2.78 -6.70 14.90
CA LEU A 155 3.42 -5.48 14.41
C LEU A 155 3.74 -4.49 15.55
N ARG A 156 2.82 -4.33 16.51
CA ARG A 156 3.07 -3.53 17.72
C ARG A 156 4.20 -4.09 18.57
N HIS A 157 4.35 -5.41 18.62
CA HIS A 157 5.46 -6.04 19.32
C HIS A 157 6.79 -5.80 18.60
N ALA A 158 6.80 -5.87 17.27
CA ALA A 158 7.98 -5.59 16.47
C ALA A 158 8.45 -4.13 16.56
N ILE A 159 7.51 -3.17 16.64
CA ILE A 159 7.79 -1.74 16.73
C ILE A 159 7.03 -1.10 17.91
N PRO A 160 7.52 -1.28 19.15
CA PRO A 160 6.83 -0.79 20.34
C PRO A 160 6.66 0.74 20.35
N GLY A 161 5.45 1.20 20.59
CA GLY A 161 5.13 2.63 20.73
C GLY A 161 4.88 3.38 19.42
N ALA A 162 5.03 2.73 18.26
CA ALA A 162 4.62 3.29 16.99
C ALA A 162 3.08 3.38 16.92
N ALA A 163 2.57 4.49 16.39
CA ALA A 163 1.17 4.58 15.98
C ALA A 163 0.95 3.69 14.73
N PHE A 164 -0.26 3.20 14.51
CA PHE A 164 -0.60 2.53 13.26
C PHE A 164 -1.92 3.02 12.66
N TYR A 165 -1.94 3.05 11.34
CA TYR A 165 -3.10 3.37 10.52
C TYR A 165 -3.48 2.13 9.73
N LEU A 166 -4.70 1.64 9.96
CA LEU A 166 -5.25 0.44 9.34
C LEU A 166 -6.25 0.84 8.27
N ALA A 167 -6.05 0.39 7.02
CA ALA A 167 -7.08 0.28 6.00
C ALA A 167 -7.55 -1.18 5.92
N LEU A 168 -8.75 -1.38 5.36
CA LEU A 168 -9.30 -2.70 5.08
C LEU A 168 -9.19 -2.97 3.59
N GLY A 169 -8.90 -4.21 3.23
CA GLY A 169 -8.87 -4.67 1.85
C GLY A 169 -10.09 -5.49 1.47
N ASN A 170 -10.16 -5.89 0.20
CA ASN A 170 -11.28 -6.66 -0.33
C ASN A 170 -11.46 -8.04 0.34
N ASN A 171 -10.41 -8.62 0.91
CA ASN A 171 -10.50 -9.87 1.67
C ASN A 171 -10.85 -9.65 3.14
N ASP A 172 -10.72 -8.42 3.66
CA ASP A 172 -11.00 -8.09 5.05
C ASP A 172 -12.50 -7.90 5.26
N SER A 173 -13.22 -9.02 5.41
CA SER A 173 -14.66 -9.00 5.58
C SER A 173 -15.21 -10.16 6.41
N ALA A 174 -16.20 -9.85 7.25
CA ALA A 174 -17.01 -10.83 7.95
C ALA A 174 -18.13 -11.46 7.09
N CYS A 175 -18.13 -11.27 5.77
CA CYS A 175 -19.07 -11.94 4.87
C CYS A 175 -18.48 -12.38 3.51
N GLY A 176 -17.16 -12.37 3.39
CA GLY A 176 -16.38 -12.95 2.29
C GLY A 176 -15.77 -11.91 1.34
N ASP A 177 -14.90 -12.38 0.45
CA ASP A 177 -14.13 -11.54 -0.48
C ASP A 177 -15.04 -10.58 -1.29
N TYR A 178 -14.64 -9.31 -1.35
CA TYR A 178 -15.36 -8.19 -1.99
C TYR A 178 -16.79 -7.99 -1.51
N ARG A 179 -17.15 -8.48 -0.32
CA ARG A 179 -18.49 -8.33 0.25
C ARG A 179 -18.45 -7.52 1.51
N LEU A 180 -19.33 -6.52 1.62
CA LEU A 180 -19.38 -5.66 2.79
C LEU A 180 -20.75 -4.99 2.87
N ASP A 181 -21.26 -4.79 4.09
CA ASP A 181 -22.42 -3.94 4.35
C ASP A 181 -21.99 -2.81 5.28
N THR A 182 -22.61 -1.63 5.18
CA THR A 182 -22.34 -0.54 6.14
C THR A 182 -22.93 -0.84 7.51
N GLY A 183 -22.31 -0.35 8.59
CA GLY A 183 -22.85 -0.47 9.95
C GLY A 183 -22.82 -1.87 10.54
N MET A 184 -21.98 -2.77 9.99
CA MET A 184 -21.79 -4.11 10.52
C MET A 184 -21.22 -4.08 11.94
N GLU A 185 -21.65 -5.02 12.78
CA GLU A 185 -21.07 -5.22 14.12
C GLU A 185 -19.55 -5.45 14.06
N TRP A 186 -19.09 -6.08 12.98
CA TRP A 186 -17.67 -6.27 12.68
C TRP A 186 -16.86 -4.97 12.68
N PHE A 187 -17.40 -3.88 12.13
CA PHE A 187 -16.71 -2.59 12.15
C PHE A 187 -16.59 -2.03 13.57
N LYS A 188 -17.57 -2.26 14.44
CA LYS A 188 -17.50 -1.83 15.85
C LYS A 188 -16.41 -2.59 16.61
N ILE A 189 -16.28 -3.89 16.36
CA ILE A 189 -15.20 -4.68 16.93
C ILE A 189 -13.84 -4.15 16.46
N LEU A 190 -13.69 -3.90 15.15
CA LEU A 190 -12.44 -3.38 14.59
C LEU A 190 -12.15 -1.92 14.93
N ALA A 191 -13.16 -1.11 15.26
CA ALA A 191 -12.96 0.27 15.70
C ALA A 191 -12.03 0.32 16.93
N HIS A 192 -12.13 -0.66 17.83
CA HIS A 192 -11.21 -0.77 18.98
C HIS A 192 -9.77 -1.07 18.56
N VAL A 193 -9.56 -1.87 17.51
CA VAL A 193 -8.22 -2.17 16.97
C VAL A 193 -7.61 -0.91 16.35
N ALA A 194 -8.38 -0.20 15.52
CA ALA A 194 -7.95 1.06 14.89
C ALA A 194 -7.70 2.16 15.93
N GLU A 195 -8.60 2.34 16.90
CA GLU A 195 -8.47 3.29 18.01
C GLU A 195 -7.20 3.02 18.83
N ALA A 196 -6.98 1.76 19.22
CA ALA A 196 -5.82 1.38 20.00
C ALA A 196 -4.49 1.65 19.25
N GLY A 197 -4.53 1.74 17.92
CA GLY A 197 -3.36 2.00 17.08
C GLY A 197 -3.07 3.44 16.77
N VAL A 198 -4.11 4.18 16.41
CA VAL A 198 -3.98 5.62 16.21
C VAL A 198 -3.68 6.31 17.54
N GLY A 199 -4.32 5.84 18.61
CA GLY A 199 -4.13 6.36 19.96
C GLY A 199 -4.73 7.75 20.12
N ARG A 200 -3.92 8.71 20.59
CA ARG A 200 -4.43 9.99 21.13
C ARG A 200 -5.22 10.86 20.16
N THR A 201 -5.00 10.73 18.86
CA THR A 201 -5.72 11.52 17.85
C THR A 201 -7.00 10.84 17.39
N TRP A 202 -7.27 9.61 17.85
CA TRP A 202 -8.56 8.96 17.65
C TRP A 202 -9.63 9.71 18.44
N GLY A 203 -10.69 10.10 17.75
CA GLY A 203 -11.78 10.88 18.33
C GLY A 203 -13.14 10.35 17.91
N LYS A 204 -14.18 10.94 18.49
CA LYS A 204 -15.58 10.52 18.27
C LYS A 204 -15.96 10.40 16.79
N SER A 205 -15.55 11.37 15.95
CA SER A 205 -15.86 11.34 14.51
C SER A 205 -15.16 10.19 13.78
N ALA A 206 -13.97 9.77 14.21
CA ALA A 206 -13.28 8.61 13.66
C ALA A 206 -14.00 7.31 14.05
N THR A 207 -14.44 7.17 15.31
CA THR A 207 -15.29 6.04 15.72
C THR A 207 -16.58 5.99 14.89
N GLU A 208 -17.31 7.09 14.78
CA GLU A 208 -18.59 7.13 14.05
C GLU A 208 -18.44 6.76 12.57
N SER A 209 -17.42 7.27 11.88
CA SER A 209 -17.20 6.92 10.47
C SER A 209 -16.68 5.49 10.30
N PHE A 210 -15.81 5.02 11.20
CA PHE A 210 -15.28 3.66 11.14
C PHE A 210 -16.37 2.64 11.39
N GLU A 211 -17.20 2.82 12.41
CA GLU A 211 -18.35 1.94 12.69
C GLU A 211 -19.37 1.94 11.55
N GLN A 212 -19.49 3.05 10.83
CA GLN A 212 -20.39 3.16 9.68
C GLN A 212 -19.86 2.40 8.45
N GLY A 213 -18.55 2.37 8.20
CA GLY A 213 -18.03 1.80 6.95
C GLY A 213 -16.52 1.61 6.84
N GLY A 214 -15.79 1.44 7.94
CA GLY A 214 -14.35 1.12 7.92
C GLY A 214 -13.41 2.27 7.56
N TYR A 215 -13.93 3.45 7.20
CA TYR A 215 -13.15 4.65 6.86
C TYR A 215 -13.10 5.66 8.00
N TYR A 216 -12.02 6.44 8.07
CA TYR A 216 -11.82 7.43 9.13
C TYR A 216 -10.77 8.48 8.76
N SER A 217 -10.77 9.57 9.52
CA SER A 217 -9.81 10.65 9.36
C SER A 217 -9.26 11.10 10.70
N VAL A 218 -7.94 11.19 10.81
CA VAL A 218 -7.22 11.50 12.05
C VAL A 218 -5.98 12.34 11.76
N GLU A 219 -5.61 13.20 12.72
CA GLU A 219 -4.29 13.83 12.70
C GLU A 219 -3.21 12.76 12.89
N MET A 220 -2.15 12.85 12.09
CA MET A 220 -1.02 11.92 12.20
C MET A 220 -0.21 12.20 13.47
N ALA A 221 0.25 11.13 14.11
CA ALA A 221 1.07 11.22 15.30
C ALA A 221 2.42 11.91 14.99
N PRO A 222 3.11 12.47 16.00
CA PRO A 222 4.47 12.94 15.84
C PRO A 222 5.36 11.86 15.19
N PRO A 223 6.32 12.24 14.32
CA PRO A 223 6.83 13.61 14.15
C PRO A 223 6.11 14.44 13.08
N MET A 224 5.10 13.91 12.38
CA MET A 224 4.38 14.62 11.32
C MET A 224 3.76 15.93 11.83
N LYS A 225 3.76 16.98 11.00
CA LYS A 225 3.28 18.33 11.35
C LYS A 225 2.15 18.76 10.44
N LYS A 226 0.98 19.01 11.03
CA LYS A 226 -0.23 19.39 10.29
C LYS A 226 -0.50 18.43 9.13
N THR A 227 -0.40 17.14 9.41
CA THR A 227 -0.68 16.09 8.44
C THR A 227 -1.84 15.26 8.95
N ARG A 228 -2.83 15.04 8.09
CA ARG A 228 -4.00 14.22 8.32
C ARG A 228 -3.86 12.93 7.51
N MET A 229 -4.08 11.80 8.16
CA MET A 229 -4.33 10.53 7.49
C MET A 229 -5.83 10.45 7.23
N ILE A 230 -6.23 10.25 5.97
CA ILE A 230 -7.60 9.90 5.60
C ILE A 230 -7.56 8.48 5.05
N VAL A 231 -8.19 7.56 5.76
CA VAL A 231 -8.32 6.17 5.33
C VAL A 231 -9.70 5.97 4.71
N VAL A 232 -9.73 5.40 3.51
CA VAL A 232 -10.95 5.00 2.80
C VAL A 232 -11.08 3.48 2.79
N ASP A 233 -12.31 2.98 2.83
CA ASP A 233 -12.63 1.60 2.52
C ASP A 233 -13.05 1.53 1.05
N ASP A 234 -12.06 1.38 0.18
CA ASP A 234 -12.26 1.36 -1.27
C ASP A 234 -12.84 0.05 -1.80
N THR A 235 -13.10 -0.94 -0.93
CA THR A 235 -13.92 -2.11 -1.27
C THR A 235 -15.30 -1.68 -1.75
N PHE A 236 -15.91 -0.66 -1.12
CA PHE A 236 -17.21 -0.11 -1.57
C PHE A 236 -17.17 0.51 -2.98
N LEU A 237 -15.99 0.82 -3.50
CA LEU A 237 -15.78 1.42 -4.83
C LEU A 237 -15.34 0.39 -5.88
N ALA A 238 -14.99 -0.82 -5.45
CA ALA A 238 -14.41 -1.84 -6.31
C ALA A 238 -15.41 -2.38 -7.35
N GLY A 239 -14.92 -2.75 -8.54
CA GLY A 239 -15.78 -3.35 -9.56
C GLY A 239 -16.38 -4.70 -9.17
N GLY A 240 -15.73 -5.42 -8.24
CA GLY A 240 -16.17 -6.69 -7.69
C GLY A 240 -17.15 -6.58 -6.51
N TYR A 241 -17.37 -5.38 -5.98
CA TYR A 241 -18.12 -5.15 -4.75
C TYR A 241 -19.56 -5.66 -4.81
N LYS A 242 -20.00 -6.27 -3.70
CA LYS A 242 -21.38 -6.65 -3.43
C LYS A 242 -21.71 -6.47 -1.95
N SER A 243 -22.99 -6.31 -1.63
CA SER A 243 -23.48 -6.46 -0.26
C SER A 243 -23.19 -7.87 0.27
N CYS A 244 -23.30 -8.08 1.58
CA CYS A 244 -23.16 -9.43 2.15
C CYS A 244 -24.20 -10.44 1.60
N LYS A 245 -25.34 -9.93 1.08
CA LYS A 245 -26.37 -10.71 0.38
C LYS A 245 -26.04 -10.99 -1.09
N GLY A 246 -24.96 -10.42 -1.62
CA GLY A 246 -24.52 -10.60 -3.00
C GLY A 246 -25.17 -9.63 -4.00
N GLU A 247 -25.77 -8.54 -3.52
CA GLU A 247 -26.44 -7.52 -4.35
C GLU A 247 -25.47 -6.39 -4.71
N ARG A 248 -25.65 -5.76 -5.86
CA ARG A 248 -24.91 -4.55 -6.20
C ARG A 248 -25.57 -3.34 -5.55
N ASN A 249 -24.80 -2.50 -4.86
CA ASN A 249 -25.30 -1.26 -4.28
C ASN A 249 -24.21 -0.16 -4.33
N PRO A 250 -24.29 0.85 -5.20
CA PRO A 250 -23.27 1.90 -5.25
C PRO A 250 -23.34 2.91 -4.08
N GLU A 251 -24.46 2.98 -3.36
CA GLU A 251 -24.75 4.02 -2.37
C GLU A 251 -23.69 4.15 -1.25
N PRO A 252 -23.16 3.05 -0.65
CA PRO A 252 -22.10 3.17 0.35
C PRO A 252 -20.85 3.88 -0.17
N GLY A 253 -20.42 3.53 -1.39
CA GLY A 253 -19.27 4.16 -2.04
C GLY A 253 -19.51 5.63 -2.33
N GLU A 254 -20.70 5.98 -2.83
CA GLU A 254 -21.09 7.38 -3.08
C GLU A 254 -21.08 8.22 -1.80
N LYS A 255 -21.63 7.70 -0.70
CA LYS A 255 -21.61 8.36 0.61
C LYS A 255 -20.19 8.55 1.15
N GLN A 256 -19.34 7.54 1.02
CA GLN A 256 -17.93 7.64 1.40
C GLN A 256 -17.21 8.72 0.58
N MET A 257 -17.45 8.82 -0.73
CA MET A 257 -16.80 9.84 -1.55
C MET A 257 -17.26 11.26 -1.20
N ALA A 258 -18.53 11.45 -0.84
CA ALA A 258 -19.01 12.73 -0.32
C ALA A 258 -18.36 13.07 1.04
N TRP A 259 -18.19 12.08 1.91
CA TRP A 259 -17.46 12.22 3.18
C TRP A 259 -15.99 12.59 2.93
N LEU A 260 -15.29 11.91 2.02
CA LEU A 260 -13.90 12.19 1.68
C LEU A 260 -13.72 13.62 1.20
N GLN A 261 -14.60 14.10 0.32
CA GLN A 261 -14.55 15.48 -0.16
C GLN A 261 -14.72 16.50 0.99
N THR A 262 -15.55 16.16 1.99
CA THR A 262 -15.73 16.98 3.20
C THR A 262 -14.44 17.01 4.03
N GLN A 263 -13.78 15.88 4.24
CA GLN A 263 -12.52 15.79 4.97
C GLN A 263 -11.38 16.57 4.27
N LEU A 264 -11.30 16.50 2.94
CA LEU A 264 -10.32 17.25 2.16
C LEU A 264 -10.54 18.76 2.25
N ASN A 265 -11.80 19.20 2.21
CA ASN A 265 -12.14 20.61 2.39
C ASN A 265 -11.80 21.12 3.80
N ASP A 266 -12.05 20.30 4.82
CA ASP A 266 -11.70 20.60 6.21
C ASP A 266 -10.17 20.71 6.40
N ALA A 267 -9.41 19.76 5.86
CA ALA A 267 -7.95 19.80 5.89
C ALA A 267 -7.40 21.08 5.23
N ARG A 268 -7.96 21.47 4.07
CA ARG A 268 -7.59 22.72 3.39
C ARG A 268 -7.87 23.95 4.25
N ALA A 269 -9.04 24.01 4.89
CA ALA A 269 -9.41 25.12 5.76
C ALA A 269 -8.50 25.25 6.98
N HIS A 270 -7.94 24.15 7.47
CA HIS A 270 -7.02 24.11 8.62
C HIS A 270 -5.54 24.20 8.22
N HIS A 271 -5.24 24.39 6.94
CA HIS A 271 -3.88 24.40 6.37
C HIS A 271 -3.10 23.13 6.69
N GLU A 272 -3.79 21.99 6.60
CA GLU A 272 -3.23 20.67 6.76
C GLU A 272 -2.85 20.06 5.41
N ARG A 273 -1.95 19.08 5.47
CA ARG A 273 -1.57 18.21 4.37
C ARG A 273 -2.24 16.86 4.57
N VAL A 274 -2.51 16.17 3.48
CA VAL A 274 -3.28 14.93 3.53
C VAL A 274 -2.49 13.78 2.92
N TRP A 275 -2.50 12.66 3.63
CA TRP A 275 -2.26 11.34 3.04
C TRP A 275 -3.61 10.65 2.87
N VAL A 276 -3.86 10.08 1.70
CA VAL A 276 -5.03 9.23 1.45
C VAL A 276 -4.55 7.79 1.39
N MET A 277 -5.10 6.94 2.25
CA MET A 277 -4.76 5.52 2.29
C MET A 277 -6.00 4.68 2.02
N GLY A 278 -5.86 3.66 1.19
CA GLY A 278 -6.85 2.63 0.95
C GLY A 278 -6.14 1.30 0.68
N HIS A 279 -6.84 0.36 0.07
CA HIS A 279 -6.28 -0.91 -0.34
C HIS A 279 -6.22 -1.02 -1.86
N ILE A 280 -7.36 -0.88 -2.55
CA ILE A 280 -7.46 -1.02 -4.00
C ILE A 280 -7.05 0.28 -4.69
N PRO A 281 -5.96 0.32 -5.48
CA PRO A 281 -5.53 1.55 -6.13
C PRO A 281 -6.55 2.03 -7.18
N PRO A 282 -6.73 3.36 -7.35
CA PRO A 282 -7.61 3.90 -8.39
C PRO A 282 -7.04 3.67 -9.79
N GLY A 283 -7.90 3.60 -10.80
CA GLY A 283 -7.53 3.57 -12.22
C GLY A 283 -7.44 2.18 -12.85
N VAL A 284 -6.76 2.10 -14.00
CA VAL A 284 -6.60 0.87 -14.78
C VAL A 284 -5.77 -0.19 -14.05
N SER A 285 -6.18 -1.46 -14.20
CA SER A 285 -5.39 -2.65 -13.87
C SER A 285 -4.70 -3.18 -15.14
N PRO A 286 -3.39 -2.95 -15.31
CA PRO A 286 -2.68 -3.39 -16.52
C PRO A 286 -2.69 -4.92 -16.66
N TYR A 287 -2.52 -5.63 -15.55
CA TYR A 287 -2.56 -7.09 -15.53
C TYR A 287 -3.93 -7.65 -15.93
N ALA A 288 -5.03 -7.16 -15.33
CA ALA A 288 -6.36 -7.62 -15.69
C ALA A 288 -6.70 -7.29 -17.15
N THR A 289 -6.28 -6.11 -17.63
CA THR A 289 -6.41 -5.71 -19.05
C THR A 289 -5.72 -6.70 -19.96
N PHE A 290 -4.48 -7.08 -19.65
CA PHE A 290 -3.74 -8.08 -20.43
C PHE A 290 -4.41 -9.46 -20.42
N GLN A 291 -4.89 -9.91 -19.26
CA GLN A 291 -5.58 -11.21 -19.17
C GLN A 291 -6.88 -11.23 -19.98
N GLN A 292 -7.56 -10.09 -20.11
CA GLN A 292 -8.70 -9.95 -21.03
C GLN A 292 -8.25 -10.01 -22.49
N GLN A 293 -7.13 -9.36 -22.85
CA GLN A 293 -6.60 -9.37 -24.21
C GLN A 293 -6.25 -10.78 -24.68
N LYS A 294 -5.56 -11.56 -23.84
CA LYS A 294 -5.21 -12.97 -24.12
C LYS A 294 -6.41 -13.84 -24.47
N LYS A 295 -7.58 -13.54 -23.92
CA LYS A 295 -8.77 -14.38 -24.07
C LYS A 295 -9.48 -14.10 -25.39
N THR A 296 -9.79 -12.84 -25.72
CA THR A 296 -10.64 -12.55 -26.88
C THR A 296 -10.60 -11.11 -27.41
N MET A 297 -9.83 -10.17 -26.84
CA MET A 297 -9.98 -8.74 -27.18
C MET A 297 -8.68 -8.05 -27.60
N ASN A 298 -8.69 -7.37 -28.75
CA ASN A 298 -7.68 -6.39 -29.07
C ASN A 298 -8.08 -5.04 -28.42
N LEU A 299 -7.28 -4.56 -27.47
CA LEU A 299 -7.53 -3.28 -26.78
C LEU A 299 -7.59 -2.09 -27.74
N CYS A 300 -6.87 -2.17 -28.87
CA CYS A 300 -6.75 -1.06 -29.82
C CYS A 300 -7.85 -1.03 -30.89
N THR A 301 -8.97 -1.74 -30.71
CA THR A 301 -10.18 -1.54 -31.52
C THR A 301 -11.10 -0.50 -30.89
N ALA A 302 -12.17 -0.10 -31.60
CA ALA A 302 -13.16 0.82 -31.06
C ALA A 302 -13.85 0.26 -29.80
N GLU A 303 -14.09 -1.06 -29.77
CA GLU A 303 -14.78 -1.78 -28.68
C GLU A 303 -13.85 -2.18 -27.54
N GLY A 304 -12.52 -2.14 -27.75
CA GLY A 304 -11.54 -2.49 -26.75
C GLY A 304 -11.60 -1.55 -25.55
N LYS A 305 -11.78 -2.11 -24.34
CA LYS A 305 -11.80 -1.36 -23.08
C LYS A 305 -10.79 -1.97 -22.11
N PRO A 306 -9.95 -1.16 -21.45
CA PRO A 306 -9.10 -1.67 -20.39
C PRO A 306 -9.94 -2.07 -19.18
N ALA A 307 -9.39 -2.97 -18.37
CA ALA A 307 -9.95 -3.33 -17.09
C ALA A 307 -9.54 -2.30 -16.04
N SER A 308 -10.49 -1.72 -15.32
CA SER A 308 -10.23 -0.84 -14.17
C SER A 308 -10.53 -1.55 -12.86
N PHE A 309 -9.83 -1.17 -11.79
CA PHE A 309 -10.10 -1.69 -10.45
C PHE A 309 -11.48 -1.26 -9.93
N MET A 310 -11.91 -0.06 -10.32
CA MET A 310 -13.18 0.55 -9.95
C MET A 310 -14.03 0.84 -11.20
N PRO A 311 -15.36 0.80 -11.12
CA PRO A 311 -16.23 1.15 -12.26
C PRO A 311 -16.15 2.61 -12.69
N THR A 312 -15.66 3.49 -11.81
CA THR A 312 -15.51 4.93 -12.06
C THR A 312 -14.14 5.39 -11.57
N ASP A 313 -13.61 6.46 -12.15
CA ASP A 313 -12.33 7.07 -11.73
C ASP A 313 -12.46 7.98 -10.50
N LEU A 314 -13.63 7.98 -9.84
CA LEU A 314 -14.02 8.97 -8.82
C LEU A 314 -13.01 9.12 -7.68
N LEU A 315 -12.39 8.04 -7.21
CA LEU A 315 -11.36 8.12 -6.16
C LEU A 315 -10.10 8.83 -6.66
N GLY A 316 -9.55 8.39 -7.79
CA GLY A 316 -8.34 8.99 -8.38
C GLY A 316 -8.57 10.46 -8.73
N ASP A 317 -9.71 10.76 -9.35
CA ASP A 317 -10.19 12.11 -9.65
C ASP A 317 -10.29 13.01 -8.42
N THR A 318 -10.83 12.48 -7.32
CA THR A 318 -10.96 13.24 -6.07
C THR A 318 -9.59 13.53 -5.46
N ILE A 319 -8.66 12.58 -5.55
CA ILE A 319 -7.28 12.79 -5.09
C ILE A 319 -6.59 13.89 -5.92
N ILE A 320 -6.60 13.80 -7.25
CA ILE A 320 -5.90 14.78 -8.12
C ILE A 320 -6.51 16.18 -8.05
N ARG A 321 -7.84 16.31 -7.97
CA ARG A 321 -8.50 17.62 -7.83
C ARG A 321 -8.14 18.33 -6.53
N ASN A 322 -7.58 17.61 -5.56
CA ASN A 322 -7.15 18.13 -4.26
C ASN A 322 -5.61 18.01 -4.08
N ALA A 323 -4.83 17.98 -5.16
CA ALA A 323 -3.36 17.87 -5.12
C ALA A 323 -2.66 19.03 -4.37
N ASP A 324 -3.35 20.16 -4.19
CA ASP A 324 -2.89 21.28 -3.37
C ASP A 324 -2.69 20.87 -1.89
N VAL A 325 -3.52 19.96 -1.38
CA VAL A 325 -3.46 19.43 0.00
C VAL A 325 -3.01 17.97 0.09
N VAL A 326 -3.37 17.11 -0.87
CA VAL A 326 -2.97 15.70 -0.87
C VAL A 326 -1.53 15.56 -1.33
N LYS A 327 -0.70 14.92 -0.49
CA LYS A 327 0.75 14.76 -0.72
C LYS A 327 1.17 13.32 -1.01
N LEU A 328 0.33 12.35 -0.69
CA LEU A 328 0.61 10.94 -0.92
C LEU A 328 -0.69 10.13 -0.98
N GLY A 329 -0.79 9.22 -1.95
CA GLY A 329 -1.69 8.08 -1.91
C GLY A 329 -0.95 6.80 -1.48
N ILE A 330 -1.55 5.97 -0.64
CA ILE A 330 -1.01 4.67 -0.21
C ILE A 330 -2.06 3.59 -0.48
N PHE A 331 -1.67 2.56 -1.23
CA PHE A 331 -2.53 1.43 -1.62
C PHE A 331 -1.71 0.12 -1.65
N GLY A 332 -2.37 -1.01 -1.92
CA GLY A 332 -1.77 -2.35 -2.03
C GLY A 332 -2.42 -3.15 -3.16
N HIS A 333 -3.02 -4.30 -2.82
CA HIS A 333 -3.93 -5.09 -3.67
C HIS A 333 -3.29 -5.85 -4.85
N THR A 334 -2.34 -5.25 -5.54
CA THR A 334 -1.68 -5.87 -6.70
C THR A 334 -0.54 -6.80 -6.30
N HIS A 335 -0.20 -6.84 -5.00
CA HIS A 335 0.89 -7.60 -4.37
C HIS A 335 2.30 -7.20 -4.79
N VAL A 336 2.42 -6.21 -5.66
CA VAL A 336 3.69 -5.80 -6.27
C VAL A 336 4.02 -4.36 -5.91
N ASP A 337 5.31 -4.06 -5.88
CA ASP A 337 5.77 -2.69 -5.70
C ASP A 337 5.56 -1.90 -7.00
N GLU A 338 4.60 -0.98 -7.00
CA GLU A 338 4.27 -0.17 -8.17
C GLU A 338 4.53 1.31 -7.94
N LEU A 339 5.19 1.92 -8.93
CA LEU A 339 5.28 3.36 -9.04
C LEU A 339 4.03 3.87 -9.75
N LYS A 340 3.29 4.76 -9.08
CA LYS A 340 2.13 5.41 -9.69
C LYS A 340 2.13 6.90 -9.43
N LEU A 341 1.71 7.66 -10.44
CA LEU A 341 1.57 9.11 -10.39
C LEU A 341 0.19 9.46 -10.92
N LEU A 342 -0.67 9.99 -10.07
CA LEU A 342 -1.92 10.55 -10.52
C LEU A 342 -1.65 11.97 -11.01
N THR A 343 -2.01 12.26 -12.26
CA THR A 343 -1.74 13.54 -12.91
C THR A 343 -3.03 14.30 -13.18
N GLY A 344 -3.00 15.62 -13.04
CA GLY A 344 -4.18 16.46 -13.26
C GLY A 344 -3.86 17.96 -13.30
N GLU A 345 -4.83 18.78 -13.69
CA GLU A 345 -4.64 20.23 -13.84
C GLU A 345 -4.25 20.92 -12.52
N ALA A 346 -4.73 20.41 -11.38
CA ALA A 346 -4.42 20.94 -10.05
C ALA A 346 -3.01 20.57 -9.56
N GLY A 347 -2.31 19.70 -10.29
CA GLY A 347 -1.02 19.13 -9.93
C GLY A 347 -1.05 17.61 -9.87
N ASP A 348 0.08 17.05 -9.45
CA ASP A 348 0.26 15.61 -9.41
C ASP A 348 0.38 15.10 -7.98
N VAL A 349 -0.15 13.90 -7.75
CA VAL A 349 -0.08 13.21 -6.47
C VAL A 349 0.68 11.89 -6.66
N PRO A 350 1.81 11.70 -5.95
CA PRO A 350 2.51 10.44 -5.99
C PRO A 350 1.71 9.37 -5.24
N VAL A 351 1.70 8.15 -5.77
CA VAL A 351 1.04 7.00 -5.16
C VAL A 351 2.08 5.93 -4.91
N LYS A 352 2.17 5.46 -3.66
CA LYS A 352 2.94 4.28 -3.29
C LYS A 352 2.00 3.09 -3.23
N ASN A 353 2.14 2.17 -4.18
CA ASN A 353 1.55 0.84 -4.07
C ASN A 353 2.51 -0.05 -3.30
N VAL A 354 2.12 -0.48 -2.11
CA VAL A 354 2.95 -1.24 -1.18
C VAL A 354 2.96 -2.71 -1.63
N PRO A 355 4.14 -3.37 -1.75
CA PRO A 355 4.21 -4.78 -2.11
C PRO A 355 3.64 -5.66 -0.98
N SER A 356 3.27 -6.90 -1.30
CA SER A 356 2.67 -7.79 -0.32
C SER A 356 3.69 -8.51 0.56
N LEU A 357 3.27 -8.79 1.80
CA LEU A 357 3.98 -9.75 2.66
C LEU A 357 3.67 -11.19 2.23
N THR A 358 2.47 -11.48 1.69
CA THR A 358 2.20 -12.80 1.08
C THR A 358 3.05 -13.03 -0.18
N SER A 359 3.35 -14.29 -0.47
CA SER A 359 4.02 -14.72 -1.71
C SER A 359 3.07 -15.39 -2.71
N ILE A 360 1.75 -15.48 -2.42
CA ILE A 360 0.76 -16.18 -3.26
C ILE A 360 0.69 -15.63 -4.69
N GLY A 361 1.07 -14.37 -4.87
CA GLY A 361 1.11 -13.67 -6.14
C GLY A 361 2.32 -13.99 -6.99
N GLY A 362 3.27 -14.82 -6.52
CA GLY A 362 4.55 -15.08 -7.18
C GLY A 362 5.49 -13.87 -7.13
N ASN A 363 5.29 -12.97 -6.18
CA ASN A 363 6.22 -11.92 -5.75
C ASN A 363 7.10 -12.44 -4.60
N TYR A 364 8.18 -11.73 -4.29
CA TYR A 364 8.90 -11.95 -3.04
C TYR A 364 8.10 -11.34 -1.89
N PRO A 365 7.97 -12.03 -0.74
CA PRO A 365 7.37 -11.45 0.44
C PRO A 365 8.20 -10.23 0.87
N SER A 366 7.53 -9.09 1.07
CA SER A 366 8.19 -7.80 1.17
C SER A 366 7.53 -6.86 2.18
N PHE A 367 8.29 -5.88 2.67
CA PHE A 367 7.77 -4.70 3.36
C PHE A 367 8.59 -3.46 2.97
N THR A 368 8.02 -2.27 3.18
CA THR A 368 8.67 -1.00 2.80
C THR A 368 9.00 -0.17 4.03
N ILE A 369 10.22 0.36 4.08
CA ILE A 369 10.65 1.38 5.04
C ILE A 369 10.69 2.72 4.32
N ALA A 370 9.74 3.59 4.64
CA ALA A 370 9.63 4.94 4.12
C ALA A 370 10.50 5.92 4.90
N LYS A 371 11.06 6.92 4.21
CA LYS A 371 11.74 8.08 4.78
C LYS A 371 10.89 9.31 4.50
N LEU A 372 10.70 10.16 5.50
CA LEU A 372 9.69 11.21 5.47
C LEU A 372 10.26 12.60 5.74
N ASP A 373 9.65 13.61 5.12
CA ASP A 373 9.74 14.99 5.59
C ASP A 373 8.49 15.31 6.43
N PRO A 374 8.63 15.49 7.76
CA PRO A 374 7.49 15.74 8.64
C PRO A 374 6.84 17.11 8.45
N LEU A 375 7.53 18.09 7.84
CA LEU A 375 7.03 19.44 7.61
C LEU A 375 6.25 19.54 6.30
N THR A 376 6.74 18.90 5.24
CA THR A 376 6.09 18.91 3.92
C THR A 376 5.12 17.75 3.73
N ALA A 377 5.11 16.77 4.66
CA ALA A 377 4.38 15.52 4.56
C ALA A 377 4.72 14.71 3.31
N GLU A 378 5.94 14.84 2.80
CA GLU A 378 6.38 14.11 1.62
C GLU A 378 7.02 12.78 2.03
N LEU A 379 6.71 11.72 1.27
CA LEU A 379 7.50 10.51 1.24
C LEU A 379 8.76 10.83 0.43
N VAL A 380 9.89 11.10 1.08
CA VAL A 380 11.09 11.59 0.39
C VAL A 380 11.90 10.46 -0.26
N ASP A 381 11.85 9.26 0.30
CA ASP A 381 12.53 8.08 -0.21
C ASP A 381 11.92 6.84 0.42
N PHE A 382 12.21 5.65 -0.12
CA PHE A 382 11.83 4.41 0.52
C PHE A 382 12.80 3.29 0.18
N THR A 383 12.87 2.30 1.06
CA THR A 383 13.63 1.07 0.87
C THR A 383 12.68 -0.12 0.96
N VAL A 384 12.72 -1.00 -0.03
CA VAL A 384 12.01 -2.27 0.01
C VAL A 384 12.94 -3.33 0.59
N ILE A 385 12.45 -4.04 1.61
CA ILE A 385 13.09 -5.23 2.17
C ILE A 385 12.26 -6.42 1.70
N SER A 386 12.91 -7.43 1.12
CA SER A 386 12.25 -8.64 0.64
C SER A 386 13.03 -9.89 1.02
N SER A 387 12.34 -11.04 1.05
CA SER A 387 13.00 -12.34 1.11
C SER A 387 13.08 -12.92 -0.31
N PRO A 388 14.27 -13.29 -0.82
CA PRO A 388 14.43 -13.85 -2.16
C PRO A 388 13.94 -15.32 -2.26
N ASP A 389 13.12 -15.75 -1.31
CA ASP A 389 12.47 -17.04 -1.20
C ASP A 389 11.06 -16.86 -0.62
N PRO A 390 10.06 -17.60 -1.11
CA PRO A 390 8.68 -17.46 -0.65
C PRO A 390 8.47 -17.90 0.81
N GLU A 391 9.38 -18.70 1.38
CA GLU A 391 9.32 -19.15 2.77
C GLU A 391 9.77 -18.08 3.78
N GLY A 392 10.38 -16.99 3.32
CA GLY A 392 10.83 -15.90 4.19
C GLY A 392 12.07 -16.23 5.01
N SER A 393 12.95 -17.12 4.54
CA SER A 393 14.12 -17.57 5.30
C SER A 393 15.18 -16.47 5.51
N HIS A 394 15.29 -15.51 4.57
CA HIS A 394 16.34 -14.50 4.58
C HIS A 394 15.88 -13.14 4.03
N TRP A 395 15.65 -12.17 4.89
CA TRP A 395 15.23 -10.82 4.50
C TRP A 395 16.43 -9.90 4.23
N THR A 396 16.44 -9.25 3.07
CA THR A 396 17.51 -8.33 2.64
C THR A 396 16.92 -7.08 1.99
N LYS A 397 17.72 -6.00 1.92
CA LYS A 397 17.39 -4.87 1.06
C LYS A 397 17.28 -5.34 -0.39
N GLU A 398 16.12 -5.12 -0.99
CA GLU A 398 15.94 -5.25 -2.43
C GLU A 398 16.48 -4.02 -3.15
N TYR A 399 15.99 -2.83 -2.76
CA TYR A 399 16.49 -1.56 -3.27
C TYR A 399 16.05 -0.36 -2.43
N THR A 400 16.74 0.76 -2.61
CA THR A 400 16.28 2.09 -2.19
C THR A 400 15.92 2.92 -3.44
N PHE A 401 14.78 3.60 -3.44
CA PHE A 401 14.28 4.31 -4.63
C PHE A 401 15.27 5.34 -5.18
N SER A 402 15.89 6.14 -4.31
CA SER A 402 16.90 7.12 -4.73
C SER A 402 18.12 6.50 -5.41
N GLU A 403 18.49 5.26 -5.10
CA GLU A 403 19.60 4.55 -5.78
C GLU A 403 19.26 4.28 -7.25
N ARG A 404 17.97 4.22 -7.61
CA ARG A 404 17.48 3.97 -8.98
C ARG A 404 17.16 5.23 -9.77
N SER A 405 16.70 6.27 -9.09
CA SER A 405 16.30 7.55 -9.71
C SER A 405 17.47 8.53 -9.93
N GLY A 406 18.72 8.07 -9.83
CA GLY A 406 19.91 8.92 -9.95
C GLY A 406 20.15 9.82 -8.74
N GLY A 407 19.75 9.39 -7.55
CA GLY A 407 19.97 10.09 -6.27
C GLY A 407 18.86 11.09 -5.89
N ILE A 408 17.71 11.08 -6.57
CA ILE A 408 16.62 12.02 -6.34
C ILE A 408 15.46 11.35 -5.58
N GLY A 409 14.91 12.03 -4.59
CA GLY A 409 13.82 11.51 -3.77
C GLY A 409 12.51 11.23 -4.52
N PHE A 410 11.62 10.48 -3.88
CA PHE A 410 10.29 10.13 -4.36
C PHE A 410 9.38 11.37 -4.40
N THR A 411 9.37 12.04 -5.54
CA THR A 411 8.63 13.30 -5.77
C THR A 411 7.88 13.21 -7.08
N PRO A 412 6.79 13.98 -7.29
CA PRO A 412 6.08 13.99 -8.56
C PRO A 412 6.99 14.20 -9.77
N VAL A 413 7.89 15.20 -9.69
CA VAL A 413 8.84 15.52 -10.77
C VAL A 413 9.79 14.36 -11.06
N THR A 414 10.23 13.63 -10.04
CA THR A 414 11.13 12.49 -10.23
C THR A 414 10.38 11.29 -10.80
N LEU A 415 9.15 11.04 -10.33
CA LEU A 415 8.30 10.00 -10.88
C LEU A 415 7.96 10.25 -12.35
N GLN A 416 7.62 11.48 -12.73
CA GLN A 416 7.42 11.83 -14.14
C GLN A 416 8.63 11.46 -15.00
N LYS A 417 9.84 11.78 -14.54
CA LYS A 417 11.09 11.46 -15.26
C LYS A 417 11.33 9.96 -15.37
N VAL A 418 11.23 9.23 -14.25
CA VAL A 418 11.40 7.77 -14.22
C VAL A 418 10.37 7.11 -15.15
N ILE A 419 9.09 7.48 -15.05
CA ILE A 419 8.02 6.93 -15.89
C ILE A 419 8.26 7.25 -17.36
N ALA A 420 8.72 8.46 -17.70
CA ALA A 420 9.05 8.82 -19.08
C ALA A 420 10.24 8.00 -19.63
N GLU A 421 11.26 7.72 -18.82
CA GLU A 421 12.39 6.86 -19.20
C GLU A 421 11.95 5.41 -19.43
N LEU A 422 11.14 4.85 -18.52
CA LEU A 422 10.53 3.53 -18.68
C LEU A 422 9.65 3.46 -19.95
N ALA A 423 8.89 4.52 -20.25
CA ALA A 423 7.99 4.58 -21.39
C ALA A 423 8.74 4.69 -22.73
N ALA A 424 9.91 5.36 -22.74
CA ALA A 424 10.79 5.43 -23.89
C ALA A 424 11.42 4.07 -24.24
N ASP A 425 11.54 3.18 -23.26
CA ASP A 425 12.04 1.81 -23.43
C ASP A 425 10.89 0.78 -23.50
N SER A 426 10.14 0.83 -24.60
CA SER A 426 9.05 -0.13 -24.86
C SER A 426 9.51 -1.60 -24.94
N SER A 427 10.80 -1.84 -25.17
CA SER A 427 11.40 -3.18 -25.16
C SER A 427 11.70 -3.72 -23.77
N GLY A 428 11.71 -2.85 -22.77
CA GLY A 428 12.07 -3.16 -21.39
C GLY A 428 13.51 -3.64 -21.23
N THR A 429 14.44 -3.25 -22.11
CA THR A 429 15.81 -3.80 -22.14
C THR A 429 16.85 -2.91 -21.45
N THR A 430 16.53 -1.66 -21.14
CA THR A 430 17.39 -0.79 -20.36
C THR A 430 17.56 -1.34 -18.94
N LYS A 431 18.64 -0.93 -18.27
CA LYS A 431 18.89 -1.34 -16.89
C LYS A 431 17.72 -0.94 -15.97
N LEU A 432 17.18 0.27 -16.11
CA LEU A 432 16.08 0.75 -15.28
C LEU A 432 14.82 -0.11 -15.47
N SER A 433 14.43 -0.41 -16.72
CA SER A 433 13.30 -1.30 -17.00
C SER A 433 13.53 -2.73 -16.51
N GLN A 434 14.71 -3.29 -16.75
CA GLN A 434 15.05 -4.65 -16.28
C GLN A 434 15.06 -4.74 -14.76
N ASP A 435 15.62 -3.74 -14.08
CA ASP A 435 15.60 -3.65 -12.62
C ASP A 435 14.17 -3.53 -12.12
N TYR A 436 13.29 -2.75 -12.77
CA TYR A 436 11.87 -2.68 -12.41
C TYR A 436 11.16 -4.03 -12.58
N ILE A 437 11.28 -4.63 -13.77
CA ILE A 437 10.68 -5.94 -14.12
C ILE A 437 11.15 -7.04 -13.17
N LEU A 438 12.41 -6.97 -12.72
CA LEU A 438 13.01 -7.90 -11.76
C LEU A 438 12.27 -7.96 -10.41
N ASN A 439 11.87 -6.81 -9.86
CA ASN A 439 11.22 -6.78 -8.54
C ASN A 439 9.70 -6.92 -8.63
N TRP A 440 9.14 -6.77 -9.83
CA TRP A 440 7.70 -6.89 -10.01
C TRP A 440 7.21 -8.31 -9.68
N SER A 441 7.97 -9.36 -10.01
CA SER A 441 7.58 -10.74 -9.74
C SER A 441 8.76 -11.71 -9.87
N VAL A 442 8.64 -12.89 -9.27
CA VAL A 442 9.65 -13.93 -9.22
C VAL A 442 9.42 -14.99 -10.31
N GLY A 443 10.49 -15.72 -10.64
CA GLY A 443 10.40 -16.93 -11.47
C GLY A 443 9.70 -16.74 -12.83
N ALA A 444 8.76 -17.63 -13.15
CA ALA A 444 8.09 -17.67 -14.46
C ALA A 444 7.11 -16.51 -14.70
N GLN A 445 6.58 -15.89 -13.64
CA GLN A 445 5.67 -14.75 -13.78
C GLN A 445 6.40 -13.47 -14.19
N ARG A 446 7.69 -13.34 -13.85
CA ARG A 446 8.57 -12.30 -14.41
C ARG A 446 8.57 -12.27 -15.94
N GLN A 447 8.49 -13.43 -16.59
CA GLN A 447 8.43 -13.55 -18.05
C GLN A 447 7.07 -13.08 -18.63
N GLN A 448 6.06 -12.88 -17.78
CA GLN A 448 4.73 -12.40 -18.20
C GLN A 448 4.68 -10.88 -18.30
N LEU A 449 5.55 -10.14 -17.60
CA LEU A 449 5.56 -8.68 -17.62
C LEU A 449 6.19 -8.13 -18.90
N GLN A 450 7.24 -8.75 -19.42
CA GLN A 450 7.96 -8.25 -20.59
C GLN A 450 7.08 -8.10 -21.85
N PRO A 451 6.17 -9.04 -22.19
CA PRO A 451 5.22 -8.88 -23.29
C PRO A 451 4.20 -7.75 -23.09
N ILE A 452 4.00 -7.29 -21.86
CA ILE A 452 3.01 -6.26 -21.51
C ILE A 452 3.65 -4.97 -21.03
N TRP A 453 4.97 -4.90 -21.07
CA TRP A 453 5.75 -3.81 -20.49
C TRP A 453 5.26 -2.43 -20.94
N PRO A 454 4.98 -2.17 -22.23
CA PRO A 454 4.42 -0.89 -22.65
C PRO A 454 3.07 -0.58 -22.01
N GLY A 455 2.18 -1.58 -21.92
CA GLY A 455 0.88 -1.44 -21.27
C GLY A 455 1.01 -1.19 -19.77
N TYR A 456 1.91 -1.92 -19.13
CA TYR A 456 2.20 -1.77 -17.72
C TYR A 456 2.72 -0.36 -17.39
N VAL A 457 3.69 0.15 -18.16
CA VAL A 457 4.22 1.51 -17.98
C VAL A 457 3.14 2.58 -18.22
N CYS A 458 2.27 2.41 -19.22
CA CYS A 458 1.13 3.32 -19.40
C CYS A 458 0.24 3.42 -18.15
N GLY A 459 0.07 2.31 -17.42
CA GLY A 459 -0.71 2.27 -16.18
C GLY A 459 -0.10 3.05 -15.01
N MET A 460 1.18 3.42 -15.08
CA MET A 460 1.86 4.16 -14.02
C MET A 460 1.38 5.61 -13.90
N ASN A 461 0.97 6.25 -15.00
CA ASN A 461 0.51 7.65 -14.99
C ASN A 461 -0.73 7.96 -15.85
N HIS A 462 -1.30 6.97 -16.55
CA HIS A 462 -2.59 7.12 -17.24
C HIS A 462 -3.65 6.32 -16.47
N SER A 463 -4.21 6.94 -15.43
CA SER A 463 -5.20 6.30 -14.56
C SER A 463 -6.53 6.05 -15.25
N HIS A 464 -6.93 6.96 -16.16
CA HIS A 464 -8.21 6.91 -16.88
C HIS A 464 -8.14 5.92 -18.05
N ALA A 465 -9.24 5.21 -18.29
CA ALA A 465 -9.31 4.15 -19.28
C ALA A 465 -8.95 4.60 -20.71
N GLU A 466 -9.45 5.75 -21.16
CA GLU A 466 -9.22 6.25 -22.52
C GLU A 466 -7.79 6.76 -22.72
N ASP A 467 -7.21 7.39 -21.69
CA ASP A 467 -5.83 7.87 -21.70
C ASP A 467 -4.86 6.70 -21.70
N TYR A 468 -5.13 5.67 -20.89
CA TYR A 468 -4.39 4.42 -20.89
C TYR A 468 -4.44 3.75 -22.25
N LYS A 469 -5.64 3.58 -22.82
CA LYS A 469 -5.83 2.97 -24.14
C LYS A 469 -5.07 3.75 -25.20
N SER A 470 -5.14 5.08 -25.17
CA SER A 470 -4.39 5.95 -26.08
C SER A 470 -2.89 5.75 -25.93
N CYS A 471 -2.35 5.70 -24.70
CA CYS A 471 -0.95 5.41 -24.44
C CYS A 471 -0.50 4.07 -25.04
N VAL A 472 -1.24 2.99 -24.77
CA VAL A 472 -0.91 1.64 -25.29
C VAL A 472 -0.99 1.57 -26.81
N CYS A 473 -1.97 2.23 -27.41
CA CYS A 473 -2.28 2.10 -28.83
C CYS A 473 -1.57 3.11 -29.75
N ARG A 474 -0.78 4.06 -29.20
CA ARG A 474 0.01 5.02 -29.99
C ARG A 474 0.91 4.36 -31.04
N GLY A 475 1.47 3.18 -30.76
CA GLY A 475 2.26 2.40 -31.73
C GLY A 475 1.46 1.69 -32.83
N SER A 476 0.14 1.50 -32.65
CA SER A 476 -0.75 0.85 -33.63
C SER A 476 -1.17 1.81 -34.75
N LEU A 477 -1.41 3.09 -34.42
CA LEU A 477 -1.81 4.13 -35.38
C LEU A 477 -0.73 4.45 -36.42
N SER A 478 0.55 4.37 -36.05
CA SER A 478 1.67 4.58 -36.99
C SER A 478 1.83 3.45 -38.01
N SER A 479 1.22 2.28 -37.79
CA SER A 479 1.25 1.16 -38.73
C SER A 479 0.13 1.19 -39.79
N LEU A 480 -0.90 2.02 -39.56
CA LEU A 480 -2.01 2.26 -40.50
C LEU A 480 -1.72 3.42 -41.47
N LEU A 481 -0.76 4.28 -41.15
CA LEU A 481 -0.23 5.31 -42.03
C LEU A 481 1.14 4.83 -42.55
N GLY A 482 1.11 3.95 -43.55
CA GLY A 482 2.32 3.53 -44.26
C GLY A 482 3.13 4.72 -44.82
N PRO A 483 4.42 4.53 -45.11
CA PRO A 483 5.29 5.59 -45.61
C PRO A 483 4.74 6.14 -46.92
N GLY A 484 4.69 7.48 -47.00
CA GLY A 484 3.95 8.24 -47.98
C GLY A 484 4.07 7.81 -49.44
N THR A 485 2.94 7.94 -50.14
CA THR A 485 2.97 8.45 -51.51
C THR A 485 3.60 9.85 -51.47
N GLN A 486 4.82 9.95 -52.01
CA GLN A 486 5.42 11.22 -52.44
C GLN A 486 4.57 11.88 -53.53
#